data_AF-A0A179UH90-F1
#
_entry.id   AF-A0A179UH90-F1
#
_cell.length_a   1.000
_cell.length_b   1.000
_cell.length_c   1.000
_cell.angle_alpha   90.00
_cell.angle_beta   90.00
_cell.angle_gamma   90.00
#
_symmetry.space_group_name_H-M   'P 1'
#
loop_
_entity.id
_entity.type
_entity.pdbx_description
1 polymer ?
#
loop_
_entity_poly.entity_id
_entity_poly.type
_entity_poly.pdbx_seq_one_letter_code
_entity_poly.pdbx_strand_id
1 'polypeptide(L)'
;MTPPTTPSPTITALTSHENNLQTHLHYLRACLSLAQKSPPKPTNFRVGAILLSRTLHASATTETTTQTYADTILSTGYTLELPGNTHAEQCALEKYAASHGVTDERIGDILPPPLSPDARSAGTGTGTGTDKDQERNHEQKIVLYVTMEPCGKRLSGNTPCAARIIQTSRSSSSSEIENKTSHGLDASNGPGSNATRRKSGIDKVYFGVKEPETFVGGSVGCRMLDEAGVEWEVVEGMEEEILSVAKAGHGDTADSQKEGMEDDRQRQGTTIDDISEKERRRQAALPRNPKKRMMEADI
;
A
#
# COMPACT_ATOMS: atom_id res chain seq x y z
N MET A 1 16.57 11.95 -34.51
CA MET A 1 17.23 10.84 -33.79
C MET A 1 16.36 10.51 -32.59
N THR A 2 15.69 9.36 -32.61
CA THR A 2 14.93 8.88 -31.44
C THR A 2 15.93 8.50 -30.34
N PRO A 3 15.76 8.95 -29.09
CA PRO A 3 16.65 8.56 -28.01
C PRO A 3 16.58 7.03 -27.82
N PRO A 4 17.67 6.39 -27.37
CA PRO A 4 17.66 4.96 -27.08
C PRO A 4 16.62 4.67 -26.00
N THR A 5 15.65 3.82 -26.32
CA THR A 5 14.65 3.34 -25.36
C THR A 5 15.34 2.41 -24.37
N THR A 6 15.76 2.93 -23.22
CA THR A 6 16.18 2.08 -22.10
C THR A 6 15.01 1.15 -21.77
N PRO A 7 15.19 -0.18 -21.74
CA PRO A 7 14.10 -1.08 -21.38
C PRO A 7 13.61 -0.69 -19.98
N SER A 8 12.31 -0.38 -19.88
CA SER A 8 11.69 -0.11 -18.58
C SER A 8 11.94 -1.32 -17.67
N PRO A 9 12.39 -1.12 -16.43
CA PRO A 9 12.59 -2.24 -15.51
C PRO A 9 11.27 -3.00 -15.36
N THR A 10 11.30 -4.31 -15.63
CA THR A 10 10.16 -5.19 -15.41
C THR A 10 9.92 -5.31 -13.92
N ILE A 11 8.73 -4.93 -13.47
CA ILE A 11 8.35 -5.06 -12.07
C ILE A 11 8.01 -6.54 -11.82
N THR A 12 8.82 -7.20 -11.00
CA THR A 12 8.69 -8.64 -10.71
C THR A 12 8.09 -8.87 -9.33
N ALA A 13 7.03 -9.67 -9.26
CA ALA A 13 6.44 -10.12 -8.01
C ALA A 13 7.31 -11.21 -7.36
N LEU A 14 7.44 -11.19 -6.04
CA LEU A 14 8.21 -12.17 -5.28
C LEU A 14 7.33 -13.37 -4.92
N THR A 15 7.77 -14.60 -5.22
CA THR A 15 6.95 -15.82 -5.09
C THR A 15 7.29 -16.70 -3.88
N SER A 16 8.43 -16.46 -3.23
CA SER A 16 8.81 -17.09 -1.97
C SER A 16 9.75 -16.14 -1.23
N HIS A 17 9.21 -15.37 -0.29
CA HIS A 17 9.98 -14.37 0.45
C HIS A 17 9.50 -14.26 1.89
N GLU A 18 10.31 -13.62 2.73
CA GLU A 18 9.90 -13.15 4.05
C GLU A 18 9.28 -11.75 3.97
N ASN A 19 8.33 -11.46 4.84
CA ASN A 19 7.76 -10.12 4.96
C ASN A 19 8.67 -9.22 5.81
N ASN A 20 9.76 -8.72 5.21
CA ASN A 20 10.79 -7.93 5.89
C ASN A 20 11.16 -6.63 5.11
N LEU A 21 12.08 -5.84 5.67
CA LEU A 21 12.51 -4.57 5.08
C LEU A 21 13.00 -4.70 3.63
N GLN A 22 13.75 -5.75 3.30
CA GLN A 22 14.27 -5.93 1.94
C GLN A 22 13.13 -6.15 0.93
N THR A 23 12.10 -6.90 1.32
CA THR A 23 10.88 -7.07 0.53
C THR A 23 10.16 -5.74 0.31
N HIS A 24 10.07 -4.88 1.33
CA HIS A 24 9.43 -3.57 1.21
C HIS A 24 10.24 -2.61 0.32
N LEU A 25 11.56 -2.58 0.47
CA LEU A 25 12.46 -1.79 -0.38
C LEU A 25 12.42 -2.25 -1.85
N HIS A 26 12.27 -3.55 -2.11
CA HIS A 26 12.07 -4.08 -3.47
C HIS A 26 10.85 -3.44 -4.15
N TYR A 27 9.69 -3.43 -3.48
CA TYR A 27 8.48 -2.85 -4.04
C TYR A 27 8.51 -1.32 -4.10
N LEU A 28 9.14 -0.63 -3.13
CA LEU A 28 9.28 0.83 -3.19
C LEU A 28 10.24 1.29 -4.30
N ARG A 29 11.33 0.56 -4.58
CA ARG A 29 12.17 0.80 -5.76
C ARG A 29 11.41 0.64 -7.08
N ALA A 30 10.53 -0.36 -7.14
CA ALA A 30 9.65 -0.51 -8.29
C ALA A 30 8.62 0.63 -8.41
N CYS A 31 8.05 1.09 -7.29
CA CYS A 31 7.18 2.27 -7.27
C CYS A 31 7.93 3.53 -7.72
N LEU A 32 9.19 3.70 -7.31
CA LEU A 32 10.03 4.82 -7.73
C LEU A 32 10.31 4.80 -9.24
N SER A 33 10.54 3.61 -9.81
CA SER A 33 10.67 3.42 -11.26
C SER A 33 9.38 3.76 -12.01
N LEU A 34 8.20 3.55 -11.41
CA LEU A 34 6.91 4.01 -11.95
C LEU A 34 6.79 5.53 -11.87
N ALA A 35 7.15 6.13 -10.74
CA ALA A 35 7.13 7.59 -10.54
C ALA A 35 7.96 8.32 -11.62
N GLN A 36 9.11 7.77 -11.99
CA GLN A 36 9.97 8.29 -13.06
C GLN A 36 9.32 8.29 -14.45
N LYS A 37 8.19 7.61 -14.67
CA LYS A 37 7.42 7.66 -15.92
C LYS A 37 6.49 8.88 -15.99
N SER A 38 6.11 9.46 -14.85
CA SER A 38 5.34 10.72 -14.83
C SER A 38 6.20 11.85 -15.39
N PRO A 39 5.68 12.75 -16.24
CA PRO A 39 6.41 13.93 -16.67
C PRO A 39 6.67 14.87 -15.48
N PRO A 40 7.84 15.53 -15.40
CA PRO A 40 8.12 16.54 -14.39
C PRO A 40 7.22 17.77 -14.61
N LYS A 41 6.51 18.20 -13.57
CA LYS A 41 5.61 19.36 -13.62
C LYS A 41 5.74 20.20 -12.34
N PRO A 42 5.59 21.54 -12.43
CA PRO A 42 5.63 22.41 -11.24
C PRO A 42 4.49 22.21 -10.24
N THR A 43 3.39 21.58 -10.68
CA THR A 43 2.13 21.50 -9.94
C THR A 43 1.80 20.10 -9.44
N ASN A 44 2.62 19.09 -9.78
CA ASN A 44 2.32 17.69 -9.50
C ASN A 44 3.58 16.96 -9.07
N PHE A 45 3.54 16.36 -7.89
CA PHE A 45 4.56 15.41 -7.47
C PHE A 45 4.53 14.16 -8.33
N ARG A 46 5.71 13.62 -8.63
CA ARG A 46 5.86 12.35 -9.36
C ARG A 46 5.79 11.20 -8.36
N VAL A 47 4.65 10.53 -8.30
CA VAL A 47 4.40 9.40 -7.39
C VAL A 47 4.17 8.13 -8.22
N GLY A 48 4.57 6.98 -7.68
CA GLY A 48 4.29 5.66 -8.23
C GLY A 48 3.67 4.73 -7.19
N ALA A 49 2.85 3.78 -7.63
CA ALA A 49 2.09 2.88 -6.78
C ALA A 49 1.97 1.46 -7.38
N ILE A 50 1.90 0.45 -6.52
CA ILE A 50 1.69 -0.96 -6.86
C ILE A 50 0.60 -1.54 -5.95
N LEU A 51 -0.47 -2.06 -6.56
CA LEU A 51 -1.50 -2.85 -5.89
C LEU A 51 -1.10 -4.33 -5.95
N LEU A 52 -1.04 -4.99 -4.80
CA LEU A 52 -0.46 -6.31 -4.61
C LEU A 52 -1.41 -7.23 -3.84
N SER A 53 -1.51 -8.49 -4.23
CA SER A 53 -2.07 -9.57 -3.41
C SER A 53 -0.93 -10.38 -2.82
N ARG A 54 -0.88 -10.49 -1.49
CA ARG A 54 0.12 -11.26 -0.75
C ARG A 54 -0.54 -12.45 -0.08
N THR A 55 -0.06 -13.66 -0.36
CA THR A 55 -0.56 -14.90 0.22
C THR A 55 0.47 -15.47 1.18
N LEU A 56 0.06 -15.72 2.44
CA LEU A 56 0.87 -16.40 3.43
C LEU A 56 0.88 -17.91 3.17
N HIS A 57 2.08 -18.47 3.13
CA HIS A 57 2.36 -19.90 3.16
C HIS A 57 3.09 -20.22 4.47
N ALA A 58 2.34 -20.73 5.44
CA ALA A 58 2.91 -21.22 6.69
C ALA A 58 3.23 -22.71 6.55
N SER A 59 4.49 -23.07 6.75
CA SER A 59 4.91 -24.46 6.91
C SER A 59 5.34 -24.68 8.36
N ALA A 60 4.62 -25.54 9.06
CA ALA A 60 4.97 -25.96 10.41
C ALA A 60 5.72 -27.29 10.32
N THR A 61 6.99 -27.29 10.74
CA THR A 61 7.72 -28.51 11.08
C THR A 61 7.68 -28.72 12.59
N THR A 62 7.99 -29.93 13.07
CA THR A 62 8.00 -30.28 14.50
C THR A 62 8.91 -29.39 15.37
N GLU A 63 9.81 -28.62 14.76
CA GLU A 63 10.82 -27.82 15.47
C GLU A 63 10.81 -26.33 15.11
N THR A 64 10.31 -25.93 13.94
CA THR A 64 10.26 -24.52 13.51
C THR A 64 9.05 -24.20 12.64
N THR A 65 8.46 -23.02 12.84
CA THR A 65 7.45 -22.45 11.95
C THR A 65 8.12 -21.45 11.02
N THR A 66 8.12 -21.75 9.72
CA THR A 66 8.61 -20.82 8.69
C THR A 66 7.43 -20.24 7.94
N GLN A 67 7.36 -18.91 7.88
CA GLN A 67 6.34 -18.18 7.14
C GLN A 67 6.98 -17.60 5.88
N THR A 68 6.54 -18.09 4.73
CA THR A 68 6.89 -17.49 3.44
C THR A 68 5.66 -16.87 2.80
N TYR A 69 5.90 -15.96 1.87
CA TYR A 69 4.85 -15.24 1.17
C TYR A 69 5.04 -15.35 -0.33
N ALA A 70 3.92 -15.46 -1.03
CA ALA A 70 3.84 -15.36 -2.48
C ALA A 70 3.00 -14.14 -2.86
N ASP A 71 3.56 -13.28 -3.69
CA ASP A 71 2.94 -12.04 -4.10
C ASP A 71 2.49 -12.11 -5.56
N THR A 72 1.41 -11.40 -5.87
CA THR A 72 0.90 -11.18 -7.23
C THR A 72 0.61 -9.71 -7.40
N ILE A 73 1.23 -9.08 -8.39
CA ILE A 73 0.93 -7.68 -8.74
C ILE A 73 -0.40 -7.65 -9.46
N LEU A 74 -1.36 -6.94 -8.89
CA LEU A 74 -2.72 -6.81 -9.42
C LEU A 74 -2.80 -5.66 -10.42
N SER A 75 -2.17 -4.54 -10.10
CA SER A 75 -2.14 -3.34 -10.93
C SER A 75 -1.01 -2.42 -10.50
N THR A 76 -0.68 -1.46 -11.36
CA THR A 76 0.34 -0.43 -11.13
C THR A 76 -0.21 0.93 -11.53
N GLY A 77 0.35 1.97 -10.92
CA GLY A 77 -0.05 3.34 -11.15
C GLY A 77 1.14 4.30 -11.08
N TYR A 78 1.13 5.36 -11.88
CA TYR A 78 1.92 6.55 -11.62
C TYR A 78 1.12 7.83 -11.86
N THR A 79 1.62 8.94 -11.33
CA THR A 79 0.97 10.25 -11.45
C THR A 79 0.76 10.61 -12.92
N LEU A 80 -0.45 11.04 -13.28
CA LEU A 80 -0.84 11.37 -14.66
C LEU A 80 -0.71 10.22 -15.68
N GLU A 81 -0.71 8.97 -15.22
CA GLU A 81 -0.77 7.80 -16.13
C GLU A 81 -2.10 7.75 -16.89
N LEU A 82 -3.21 8.06 -16.20
CA LEU A 82 -4.53 8.17 -16.80
C LEU A 82 -4.89 9.63 -17.09
N PRO A 83 -5.76 9.92 -18.08
CA PRO A 83 -6.17 11.27 -18.43
C PRO A 83 -6.70 12.08 -17.23
N GLY A 84 -6.41 13.39 -17.24
CA GLY A 84 -6.80 14.30 -16.16
C GLY A 84 -5.75 14.43 -15.05
N ASN A 85 -6.13 15.04 -13.94
CA ASN A 85 -5.26 15.21 -12.78
C ASN A 85 -5.37 14.00 -11.86
N THR A 86 -4.71 12.90 -12.22
CA THR A 86 -4.76 11.61 -11.52
C THR A 86 -3.52 11.39 -10.67
N HIS A 87 -3.71 10.85 -9.47
CA HIS A 87 -2.61 10.41 -8.59
C HIS A 87 -2.28 8.94 -8.87
N ALA A 88 -1.12 8.47 -8.41
CA ALA A 88 -0.64 7.12 -8.68
C ALA A 88 -1.59 6.04 -8.14
N GLU A 89 -2.10 6.21 -6.92
CA GLU A 89 -3.02 5.29 -6.27
C GLU A 89 -4.35 5.23 -7.03
N GLN A 90 -4.85 6.38 -7.49
CA GLN A 90 -6.04 6.47 -8.35
C GLN A 90 -5.81 5.69 -9.65
N CYS A 91 -4.69 5.88 -10.34
CA CYS A 91 -4.35 5.14 -11.56
C CYS A 91 -4.30 3.63 -11.34
N ALA A 92 -3.66 3.17 -10.26
CA ALA A 92 -3.55 1.76 -9.94
C ALA A 92 -4.93 1.11 -9.71
N LEU A 93 -5.81 1.77 -8.95
CA LEU A 93 -7.16 1.29 -8.65
C LEU A 93 -8.07 1.30 -9.88
N GLU A 94 -8.11 2.40 -10.62
CA GLU A 94 -8.94 2.53 -11.84
C GLU A 94 -8.54 1.50 -12.90
N LYS A 95 -7.23 1.27 -13.12
CA LYS A 95 -6.76 0.24 -14.05
C LYS A 95 -7.15 -1.17 -13.62
N TYR A 96 -7.13 -1.46 -12.32
CA TYR A 96 -7.55 -2.76 -11.81
C TYR A 96 -9.06 -2.96 -11.98
N ALA A 97 -9.86 -1.95 -11.65
CA ALA A 97 -11.30 -1.98 -11.85
C ALA A 97 -11.66 -2.17 -13.35
N ALA A 98 -11.02 -1.40 -14.23
CA ALA A 98 -11.24 -1.47 -15.67
C ALA A 98 -10.88 -2.84 -16.25
N SER A 99 -9.80 -3.49 -15.79
CA SER A 99 -9.42 -4.83 -16.25
C SER A 99 -10.41 -5.93 -15.84
N HIS A 100 -11.30 -5.65 -14.89
CA HIS A 100 -12.37 -6.54 -14.43
C HIS A 100 -13.77 -6.08 -14.87
N GLY A 101 -13.86 -5.05 -15.71
CA GLY A 101 -15.14 -4.55 -16.25
C GLY A 101 -16.03 -3.87 -15.20
N VAL A 102 -15.46 -3.33 -14.12
CA VAL A 102 -16.18 -2.57 -13.08
C VAL A 102 -15.66 -1.14 -12.99
N THR A 103 -16.44 -0.24 -12.38
CA THR A 103 -15.99 1.12 -12.05
C THR A 103 -15.11 1.10 -10.79
N ASP A 104 -14.34 2.15 -10.55
CA ASP A 104 -13.44 2.23 -9.39
C ASP A 104 -14.17 2.22 -8.05
N GLU A 105 -15.43 2.69 -7.99
CA GLU A 105 -16.27 2.58 -6.79
C GLU A 105 -16.62 1.13 -6.44
N ARG A 106 -16.60 0.23 -7.43
CA ARG A 106 -16.94 -1.19 -7.28
C ARG A 106 -15.72 -2.09 -7.14
N ILE A 107 -14.52 -1.52 -7.01
CA ILE A 107 -13.30 -2.30 -6.85
C ILE A 107 -13.34 -3.24 -5.63
N GLY A 108 -14.09 -2.88 -4.58
CA GLY A 108 -14.31 -3.72 -3.40
C GLY A 108 -15.06 -5.02 -3.69
N ASP A 109 -15.84 -5.08 -4.78
CA ASP A 109 -16.57 -6.29 -5.18
C ASP A 109 -15.65 -7.36 -5.81
N ILE A 110 -14.47 -6.95 -6.29
CA ILE A 110 -13.50 -7.82 -6.98
C ILE A 110 -12.23 -8.09 -6.15
N LEU A 111 -12.15 -7.53 -4.93
CA LEU A 111 -11.05 -7.74 -3.99
C LEU A 111 -11.50 -8.59 -2.78
N PRO A 112 -10.68 -9.55 -2.32
CA PRO A 112 -9.44 -10.03 -2.94
C PRO A 112 -9.74 -10.89 -4.19
N PRO A 113 -8.80 -10.96 -5.16
CA PRO A 113 -8.96 -11.87 -6.29
C PRO A 113 -8.86 -13.32 -5.84
N PRO A 114 -9.42 -14.28 -6.61
CA PRO A 114 -9.26 -15.70 -6.34
C PRO A 114 -7.78 -16.10 -6.21
N LEU A 115 -7.47 -16.99 -5.25
CA LEU A 115 -6.12 -17.51 -5.06
C LEU A 115 -5.58 -18.15 -6.35
N SER A 116 -4.34 -17.77 -6.71
CA SER A 116 -3.62 -18.32 -7.86
C SER A 116 -3.52 -19.87 -7.80
N PRO A 117 -3.57 -20.58 -8.95
CA PRO A 117 -3.36 -22.02 -9.00
C PRO A 117 -2.04 -22.47 -8.37
N ASP A 118 -0.97 -21.68 -8.49
CA ASP A 118 0.36 -22.00 -7.93
C ASP A 118 0.32 -22.07 -6.40
N ALA A 119 -0.49 -21.23 -5.77
CA ALA A 119 -0.74 -21.28 -4.32
C ALA A 119 -1.48 -22.56 -3.91
N ARG A 120 -2.21 -23.22 -4.83
CA ARG A 120 -2.87 -24.51 -4.56
C ARG A 120 -1.92 -25.69 -4.69
N SER A 121 -0.87 -25.57 -5.53
CA SER A 121 0.02 -26.68 -5.90
C SER A 121 1.25 -26.85 -5.00
N ALA A 122 1.59 -25.89 -4.13
CA ALA A 122 2.71 -26.02 -3.18
C ALA A 122 2.47 -27.03 -2.03
N GLY A 123 1.46 -27.90 -2.16
CA GLY A 123 1.03 -28.83 -1.13
C GLY A 123 0.72 -30.24 -1.62
N THR A 124 1.31 -30.69 -2.74
CA THR A 124 1.30 -32.11 -3.14
C THR A 124 2.31 -32.91 -2.33
N GLY A 125 2.08 -33.01 -1.02
CA GLY A 125 2.62 -34.09 -0.21
C GLY A 125 1.80 -35.34 -0.49
N THR A 126 2.42 -36.40 -1.01
CA THR A 126 1.84 -37.74 -1.14
C THR A 126 1.58 -38.33 0.24
N GLY A 127 0.51 -37.90 0.91
CA GLY A 127 0.10 -38.40 2.21
C GLY A 127 -1.29 -39.02 2.12
N THR A 128 -1.37 -40.34 2.31
CA THR A 128 -2.61 -41.12 2.45
C THR A 128 -3.28 -40.86 3.81
N GLY A 129 -3.59 -39.60 4.10
CA GLY A 129 -4.24 -39.16 5.35
C GLY A 129 -5.67 -38.71 5.09
N THR A 130 -6.58 -39.13 5.96
CA THR A 130 -8.03 -38.91 5.88
C THR A 130 -8.43 -37.43 5.72
N ASP A 131 -9.35 -37.18 4.78
CA ASP A 131 -9.81 -35.88 4.23
C ASP A 131 -10.46 -34.86 5.20
N LYS A 132 -10.01 -34.70 6.45
CA LYS A 132 -10.66 -33.75 7.39
C LYS A 132 -9.76 -32.77 8.16
N ASP A 133 -8.42 -32.85 8.05
CA ASP A 133 -7.51 -32.00 8.86
C ASP A 133 -6.51 -31.13 8.05
N GLN A 134 -6.69 -30.95 6.74
CA GLN A 134 -5.85 -30.06 5.91
C GLN A 134 -6.61 -28.89 5.29
N GLU A 135 -7.47 -28.22 6.05
CA GLU A 135 -7.94 -26.88 5.69
C GLU A 135 -6.79 -25.89 5.92
N ARG A 136 -5.81 -25.90 4.99
CA ARG A 136 -4.63 -25.02 5.05
C ARG A 136 -5.12 -23.58 5.06
N ASN A 137 -4.96 -22.91 6.19
CA ASN A 137 -5.39 -21.54 6.44
C ASN A 137 -4.50 -20.57 5.66
N HIS A 138 -4.73 -20.41 4.35
CA HIS A 138 -4.01 -19.45 3.52
C HIS A 138 -4.55 -18.05 3.84
N GLU A 139 -3.74 -17.23 4.49
CA GLU A 139 -4.09 -15.83 4.73
C GLU A 139 -3.69 -15.00 3.52
N GLN A 140 -4.68 -14.46 2.80
CA GLN A 140 -4.47 -13.51 1.72
C GLN A 140 -4.71 -12.09 2.23
N LYS A 141 -3.79 -11.17 1.91
CA LYS A 141 -3.89 -9.74 2.18
C LYS A 141 -3.68 -8.92 0.91
N ILE A 142 -4.43 -7.85 0.76
CA ILE A 142 -4.24 -6.84 -0.28
C ILE A 142 -3.38 -5.71 0.27
N VAL A 143 -2.26 -5.46 -0.40
CA VAL A 143 -1.25 -4.49 0.02
C VAL A 143 -1.07 -3.44 -1.07
N LEU A 144 -1.01 -2.18 -0.66
CA LEU A 144 -0.66 -1.06 -1.54
C LEU A 144 0.73 -0.54 -1.18
N TYR A 145 1.65 -0.51 -2.14
CA TYR A 145 2.89 0.24 -2.03
C TYR A 145 2.76 1.55 -2.79
N VAL A 146 3.23 2.65 -2.21
CA VAL A 146 3.24 3.96 -2.86
C VAL A 146 4.48 4.75 -2.42
N THR A 147 5.09 5.55 -3.30
CA THR A 147 6.32 6.26 -2.93
C THR A 147 6.10 7.31 -1.84
N MET A 148 4.94 7.98 -1.83
CA MET A 148 4.58 9.01 -0.84
C MET A 148 3.30 8.64 -0.09
N GLU A 149 3.13 9.18 1.11
CA GLU A 149 1.88 9.06 1.88
C GLU A 149 0.63 9.35 1.02
N PRO A 150 -0.41 8.49 1.07
CA PRO A 150 -1.67 8.77 0.40
C PRO A 150 -2.34 10.05 0.91
N CYS A 151 -2.59 11.01 0.03
CA CYS A 151 -3.16 12.29 0.43
C CYS A 151 -4.53 12.14 1.12
N GLY A 152 -4.74 12.91 2.19
CA GLY A 152 -6.03 13.03 2.90
C GLY A 152 -6.92 14.15 2.36
N LYS A 153 -6.37 15.06 1.54
CA LYS A 153 -7.09 16.16 0.90
C LYS A 153 -6.46 16.46 -0.47
N ARG A 154 -7.27 16.95 -1.42
CA ARG A 154 -6.77 17.41 -2.72
C ARG A 154 -7.23 18.83 -2.99
N LEU A 155 -6.29 19.68 -3.42
CA LEU A 155 -6.58 21.06 -3.82
C LEU A 155 -7.44 21.12 -5.09
N SER A 156 -7.37 20.09 -5.94
CA SER A 156 -8.22 19.96 -7.13
C SER A 156 -9.69 19.66 -6.81
N GLY A 157 -10.04 19.33 -5.57
CA GLY A 157 -11.40 18.92 -5.19
C GLY A 157 -11.73 17.46 -5.54
N ASN A 158 -10.86 16.75 -6.25
CA ASN A 158 -11.03 15.33 -6.54
C ASN A 158 -10.96 14.49 -5.26
N THR A 159 -11.54 13.28 -5.28
CA THR A 159 -11.48 12.33 -4.15
C THR A 159 -10.03 12.07 -3.70
N PRO A 160 -9.70 12.27 -2.41
CA PRO A 160 -8.38 11.98 -1.85
C PRO A 160 -7.99 10.50 -1.93
N CYS A 161 -6.69 10.21 -2.00
CA CYS A 161 -6.20 8.84 -2.14
C CYS A 161 -6.55 7.98 -0.91
N ALA A 162 -6.44 8.52 0.30
CA ALA A 162 -6.86 7.81 1.51
C ALA A 162 -8.35 7.42 1.46
N ALA A 163 -9.24 8.30 0.97
CA ALA A 163 -10.65 7.99 0.80
C ALA A 163 -10.89 6.86 -0.21
N ARG A 164 -10.17 6.86 -1.34
CA ARG A 164 -10.24 5.79 -2.35
C ARG A 164 -9.82 4.44 -1.79
N ILE A 165 -8.74 4.41 -1.01
CA ILE A 165 -8.26 3.19 -0.33
C ILE A 165 -9.34 2.64 0.61
N ILE A 166 -9.94 3.51 1.43
CA ILE A 166 -11.00 3.12 2.38
C ILE A 166 -12.24 2.60 1.67
N GLN A 167 -12.63 3.22 0.55
CA GLN A 167 -13.79 2.80 -0.25
C GLN A 167 -13.67 1.37 -0.77
N THR A 168 -12.46 0.84 -0.98
CA THR A 168 -12.26 -0.57 -1.37
C THR A 168 -12.84 -1.57 -0.37
N SER A 169 -12.99 -1.16 0.90
CA SER A 169 -13.53 -2.02 1.97
C SER A 169 -15.05 -1.93 2.17
N ARG A 170 -15.70 -0.98 1.50
CA ARG A 170 -17.15 -0.80 1.60
C ARG A 170 -17.82 -1.67 0.56
N SER A 171 -18.42 -2.77 0.98
CA SER A 171 -19.31 -3.54 0.10
C SER A 171 -20.50 -2.66 -0.32
N SER A 172 -20.88 -2.72 -1.58
CA SER A 172 -22.03 -2.01 -2.18
C SER A 172 -23.37 -2.26 -1.46
N SER A 173 -23.44 -3.24 -0.54
CA SER A 173 -24.63 -3.56 0.26
C SER A 173 -24.96 -2.55 1.37
N SER A 174 -24.06 -1.65 1.74
CA SER A 174 -24.31 -0.68 2.83
C SER A 174 -24.86 0.67 2.37
N SER A 175 -24.95 0.93 1.07
CA SER A 175 -25.48 2.19 0.50
C SER A 175 -26.93 2.12 -0.01
N GLU A 176 -27.58 0.96 0.04
CA GLU A 176 -28.99 0.80 -0.40
C GLU A 176 -30.01 0.80 0.75
N ILE A 177 -29.58 0.90 2.02
CA ILE A 177 -30.47 0.93 3.20
C ILE A 177 -30.56 2.34 3.80
N GLU A 178 -30.83 3.37 2.99
CA GLU A 178 -31.30 4.67 3.51
C GLU A 178 -32.51 5.24 2.76
N ASN A 179 -33.20 4.42 1.95
CA ASN A 179 -34.43 4.87 1.29
C ASN A 179 -35.50 3.77 1.21
N LYS A 180 -36.01 3.34 2.37
CA LYS A 180 -37.31 2.68 2.51
C LYS A 180 -37.79 2.75 3.95
N THR A 181 -38.34 3.91 4.32
CA THR A 181 -39.23 4.00 5.47
C THR A 181 -40.61 3.45 5.09
N SER A 182 -41.18 2.67 6.03
CA SER A 182 -42.58 2.27 6.20
C SER A 182 -43.04 0.88 5.69
N HIS A 183 -43.35 0.06 6.71
CA HIS A 183 -44.34 -1.03 6.80
C HIS A 183 -43.91 -2.49 6.54
N GLY A 184 -43.90 -3.26 7.63
CA GLY A 184 -44.17 -4.70 7.61
C GLY A 184 -43.27 -5.51 8.53
N LEU A 185 -43.80 -5.90 9.68
CA LEU A 185 -43.24 -6.92 10.57
C LEU A 185 -43.24 -8.28 9.86
N ASP A 186 -42.10 -8.99 9.79
CA ASP A 186 -42.12 -10.44 9.97
C ASP A 186 -40.80 -10.97 10.52
N ALA A 187 -40.93 -11.92 11.43
CA ALA A 187 -39.91 -12.46 12.29
C ALA A 187 -39.60 -13.90 11.87
N SER A 188 -38.45 -14.12 11.22
CA SER A 188 -37.70 -15.39 11.33
C SER A 188 -36.41 -15.32 10.51
N ASN A 189 -35.26 -15.27 11.18
CA ASN A 189 -34.05 -15.92 10.65
C ASN A 189 -33.17 -16.32 11.83
N GLY A 190 -32.89 -17.63 11.91
CA GLY A 190 -32.13 -18.26 12.99
C GLY A 190 -30.66 -17.84 13.02
N PRO A 191 -29.88 -18.36 13.99
CA PRO A 191 -28.48 -17.98 14.17
C PRO A 191 -27.63 -18.66 13.09
N GLY A 192 -27.62 -18.06 11.90
CA GLY A 192 -26.69 -18.40 10.83
C GLY A 192 -25.27 -18.04 11.27
N SER A 193 -24.39 -19.04 11.26
CA SER A 193 -22.96 -18.97 11.51
C SER A 193 -22.34 -17.64 11.06
N ASN A 194 -21.98 -16.80 12.02
CA ASN A 194 -21.19 -15.61 11.80
C ASN A 194 -19.72 -16.02 11.55
N ALA A 195 -19.48 -16.73 10.44
CA ALA A 195 -18.14 -16.84 9.89
C ALA A 195 -17.75 -15.41 9.52
N THR A 196 -16.85 -14.82 10.29
CA THR A 196 -16.32 -13.47 10.11
C THR A 196 -15.94 -13.27 8.65
N ARG A 197 -16.84 -12.66 7.86
CA ARG A 197 -16.58 -12.37 6.45
C ARG A 197 -15.36 -11.45 6.44
N ARG A 198 -14.25 -11.92 5.84
CA ARG A 198 -13.04 -11.09 5.70
C ARG A 198 -13.47 -9.74 5.11
N LYS A 199 -13.04 -8.64 5.72
CA LYS A 199 -13.22 -7.31 5.13
C LYS A 199 -12.60 -7.37 3.74
N SER A 200 -13.39 -7.10 2.70
CA SER A 200 -12.88 -6.89 1.36
C SER A 200 -12.05 -5.61 1.33
N GLY A 201 -11.23 -5.41 0.29
CA GLY A 201 -10.46 -4.18 0.09
C GLY A 201 -8.98 -4.27 0.48
N ILE A 202 -8.33 -3.11 0.60
CA ILE A 202 -6.90 -2.96 0.93
C ILE A 202 -6.71 -3.13 2.44
N ASP A 203 -5.86 -4.08 2.84
CA ASP A 203 -5.54 -4.36 4.24
C ASP A 203 -4.41 -3.49 4.78
N LYS A 204 -3.38 -3.23 3.96
CA LYS A 204 -2.17 -2.52 4.39
C LYS A 204 -1.57 -1.60 3.33
N VAL A 205 -1.09 -0.43 3.75
CA VAL A 205 -0.38 0.53 2.89
C VAL A 205 1.07 0.72 3.36
N TYR A 206 2.03 0.56 2.46
CA TYR A 206 3.44 0.89 2.69
C TYR A 206 3.84 2.11 1.87
N PHE A 207 4.55 3.05 2.49
CA PHE A 207 5.06 4.21 1.77
C PHE A 207 6.42 4.71 2.26
N GLY A 208 7.18 5.37 1.38
CA GLY A 208 8.58 5.70 1.67
C GLY A 208 8.80 7.07 2.30
N VAL A 209 7.90 8.03 2.08
CA VAL A 209 7.98 9.36 2.70
C VAL A 209 6.61 9.86 3.13
N LYS A 210 6.56 10.55 4.27
CA LYS A 210 5.36 11.30 4.69
C LYS A 210 5.17 12.55 3.84
N GLU A 211 3.93 13.01 3.76
CA GLU A 211 3.65 14.30 3.12
C GLU A 211 4.39 15.42 3.90
N PRO A 212 5.17 16.29 3.25
CA PRO A 212 5.89 17.37 3.95
C PRO A 212 4.88 18.37 4.55
N GLU A 213 5.11 18.79 5.80
CA GLU A 213 4.20 19.63 6.62
C GLU A 213 3.84 21.02 6.02
N THR A 214 4.38 21.37 4.86
CA THR A 214 4.09 22.63 4.17
C THR A 214 2.67 22.72 3.63
N PHE A 215 1.87 21.64 3.66
CA PHE A 215 0.47 21.65 3.24
C PHE A 215 -0.43 20.92 4.24
N VAL A 216 -1.04 21.69 5.14
CA VAL A 216 -2.13 21.30 6.08
C VAL A 216 -1.66 20.42 7.24
N GLY A 217 -1.76 20.98 8.46
CA GLY A 217 -1.24 20.37 9.69
C GLY A 217 -1.68 18.92 9.93
N GLY A 218 -0.69 18.08 10.23
CA GLY A 218 -0.84 16.67 10.53
C GLY A 218 -1.14 15.81 9.30
N SER A 219 -0.68 14.56 9.37
CA SER A 219 -0.87 13.51 8.36
C SER A 219 -2.35 13.08 8.24
N VAL A 220 -3.17 13.91 7.56
CA VAL A 220 -4.61 13.68 7.39
C VAL A 220 -4.88 12.33 6.71
N GLY A 221 -4.02 11.95 5.76
CA GLY A 221 -4.09 10.66 5.07
C GLY A 221 -3.97 9.49 6.04
N CYS A 222 -2.90 9.44 6.85
CA CYS A 222 -2.73 8.37 7.83
C CYS A 222 -3.87 8.33 8.86
N ARG A 223 -4.34 9.49 9.35
CA ARG A 223 -5.48 9.53 10.28
C ARG A 223 -6.73 8.88 9.68
N MET A 224 -7.04 9.17 8.41
CA MET A 224 -8.17 8.55 7.72
C MET A 224 -8.01 7.03 7.61
N LEU A 225 -6.80 6.54 7.32
CA LEU A 225 -6.50 5.11 7.25
C LEU A 225 -6.65 4.43 8.63
N ASP A 226 -6.13 5.04 9.69
CA ASP A 226 -6.26 4.56 11.07
C ASP A 226 -7.72 4.43 11.51
N GLU A 227 -8.53 5.47 11.27
CA GLU A 227 -9.95 5.50 11.61
C GLU A 227 -10.76 4.43 10.86
N ALA A 228 -10.34 4.09 9.63
CA ALA A 228 -10.95 3.02 8.84
C ALA A 228 -10.43 1.61 9.20
N GLY A 229 -9.37 1.52 10.00
CA GLY A 229 -8.70 0.26 10.33
C GLY A 229 -7.89 -0.33 9.19
N VAL A 230 -7.38 0.51 8.28
CA VAL A 230 -6.41 0.13 7.25
C VAL A 230 -5.02 0.31 7.85
N GLU A 231 -4.24 -0.76 7.94
CA GLU A 231 -2.89 -0.68 8.48
C GLU A 231 -1.99 0.13 7.55
N TRP A 232 -1.02 0.86 8.10
CA TRP A 232 0.01 1.51 7.30
C TRP A 232 1.38 1.48 7.98
N GLU A 233 2.43 1.61 7.18
CA GLU A 233 3.82 1.60 7.62
C GLU A 233 4.70 2.47 6.71
N VAL A 234 5.52 3.33 7.33
CA VAL A 234 6.57 4.06 6.60
C VAL A 234 7.81 3.18 6.50
N VAL A 235 8.34 3.02 5.30
CA VAL A 235 9.54 2.22 5.05
C VAL A 235 10.73 3.16 4.89
N GLU A 236 11.65 3.08 5.84
CA GLU A 236 12.82 3.95 5.90
C GLU A 236 13.91 3.54 4.88
N GLY A 237 14.77 4.48 4.51
CA GLY A 237 15.99 4.25 3.72
C GLY A 237 15.87 4.54 2.22
N MET A 238 14.84 5.27 1.80
CA MET A 238 14.62 5.70 0.41
C MET A 238 14.14 7.16 0.28
N GLU A 239 14.20 7.93 1.37
CA GLU A 239 13.55 9.23 1.49
C GLU A 239 14.11 10.25 0.51
N GLU A 240 15.44 10.36 0.44
CA GLU A 240 16.14 11.30 -0.45
C GLU A 240 15.85 10.99 -1.92
N GLU A 241 15.95 9.71 -2.32
CA GLU A 241 15.68 9.27 -3.69
C GLU A 241 14.22 9.54 -4.09
N ILE A 242 13.27 9.23 -3.19
CA ILE A 242 11.85 9.45 -3.41
C ILE A 242 11.54 10.94 -3.54
N LEU A 243 12.05 11.79 -2.64
CA LEU A 243 11.80 13.23 -2.68
C LEU A 243 12.42 13.89 -3.92
N SER A 244 13.62 13.45 -4.31
CA SER A 244 14.30 13.90 -5.52
C SER A 244 13.45 13.63 -6.78
N VAL A 245 12.95 12.40 -6.92
CA VAL A 245 12.06 12.05 -8.05
C VAL A 245 10.74 12.79 -7.93
N ALA A 246 10.12 12.82 -6.76
CA ALA A 246 8.80 13.43 -6.56
C ALA A 246 8.79 14.92 -6.92
N LYS A 247 9.84 15.65 -6.54
CA LYS A 247 9.95 17.12 -6.73
C LYS A 247 10.50 17.51 -8.10
N ALA A 248 11.02 16.58 -8.90
CA ALA A 248 11.55 16.91 -10.23
C ALA A 248 10.54 17.69 -11.08
N GLY A 249 10.91 18.91 -11.48
CA GLY A 249 10.06 19.84 -12.23
C GLY A 249 9.35 20.91 -11.39
N HIS A 250 9.41 20.84 -10.06
CA HIS A 250 9.09 21.97 -9.19
C HIS A 250 10.29 22.89 -9.24
N GLY A 251 10.16 24.04 -9.90
CA GLY A 251 11.28 24.95 -10.08
C GLY A 251 11.85 25.38 -8.74
N ASP A 252 13.19 25.41 -8.64
CA ASP A 252 13.95 25.97 -7.52
C ASP A 252 13.76 27.49 -7.42
N THR A 253 12.51 27.94 -7.31
CA THR A 253 12.15 29.34 -7.08
C THR A 253 12.39 29.77 -5.63
N ALA A 254 13.29 29.06 -4.93
CA ALA A 254 13.82 29.42 -3.63
C ALA A 254 15.35 29.58 -3.61
N ASP A 255 16.07 29.39 -4.73
CA ASP A 255 17.55 29.41 -4.77
C ASP A 255 18.17 30.48 -5.68
N SER A 256 17.41 31.51 -6.08
CA SER A 256 17.97 32.66 -6.85
C SER A 256 18.02 33.98 -6.07
N GLN A 257 17.91 33.97 -4.74
CA GLN A 257 18.19 35.14 -3.89
C GLN A 257 18.87 34.75 -2.57
N LYS A 258 20.04 34.11 -2.63
CA LYS A 258 20.97 34.03 -1.48
C LYS A 258 22.43 34.03 -1.93
N GLU A 259 22.83 35.05 -2.69
CA GLU A 259 24.21 35.52 -2.62
C GLU A 259 24.25 36.63 -1.58
N GLY A 260 24.82 36.34 -0.41
CA GLY A 260 25.10 37.34 0.63
C GLY A 260 24.29 37.22 1.92
N MET A 261 24.41 36.10 2.64
CA MET A 261 24.43 36.13 4.11
C MET A 261 24.98 34.79 4.60
N GLU A 262 26.25 34.79 5.02
CA GLU A 262 26.80 33.71 5.82
C GLU A 262 26.15 33.72 7.21
N ASP A 263 26.00 32.51 7.72
CA ASP A 263 25.72 32.10 9.10
C ASP A 263 24.26 31.81 9.52
N ASP A 264 24.13 30.61 10.09
CA ASP A 264 23.04 30.09 10.93
C ASP A 264 21.68 29.70 10.33
N ARG A 265 21.64 28.72 9.40
CA ARG A 265 20.43 27.91 9.20
C ARG A 265 20.71 26.42 9.31
N GLN A 266 20.43 25.91 10.50
CA GLN A 266 20.20 24.50 10.78
C GLN A 266 19.35 23.84 9.69
N ARG A 267 19.84 22.68 9.26
CA ARG A 267 19.22 21.70 8.37
C ARG A 267 17.78 21.43 8.80
N GLN A 268 16.80 21.98 8.09
CA GLN A 268 15.42 21.47 8.14
C GLN A 268 15.36 20.20 7.28
N GLY A 269 15.91 19.11 7.83
CA GLY A 269 15.57 17.76 7.41
C GLY A 269 14.13 17.47 7.81
N THR A 270 13.41 16.71 6.99
CA THR A 270 12.07 16.21 7.33
C THR A 270 12.15 15.42 8.64
N THR A 271 11.54 15.98 9.68
CA THR A 271 11.65 15.57 11.08
C THR A 271 11.22 14.12 11.27
N ILE A 272 12.19 13.24 11.51
CA ILE A 272 11.99 11.87 12.03
C ILE A 272 11.37 11.91 13.45
N ASP A 273 11.42 13.06 14.11
CA ASP A 273 10.95 13.26 15.49
C ASP A 273 9.43 13.43 15.65
N ASP A 274 8.64 13.47 14.56
CA ASP A 274 7.17 13.60 14.62
C ASP A 274 6.42 12.25 14.65
N ILE A 275 7.13 11.14 14.82
CA ILE A 275 6.50 9.87 15.19
C ILE A 275 6.19 9.94 16.69
N SER A 276 4.90 10.09 17.04
CA SER A 276 4.49 10.06 18.46
C SER A 276 5.07 8.81 19.14
N GLU A 277 5.57 8.96 20.37
CA GLU A 277 6.20 7.84 21.10
C GLU A 277 5.25 6.64 21.21
N LYS A 278 3.94 6.90 21.22
CA LYS A 278 2.88 5.88 21.17
C LYS A 278 2.87 5.10 19.85
N GLU A 279 3.04 5.77 18.72
CA GLU A 279 3.10 5.14 17.39
C GLU A 279 4.41 4.38 17.19
N ARG A 280 5.53 4.93 17.66
CA ARG A 280 6.83 4.23 17.69
C ARG A 280 6.75 2.96 18.56
N ARG A 281 6.11 3.04 19.74
CA ARG A 281 5.88 1.88 20.62
C ARG A 281 4.95 0.85 20.00
N ARG A 282 3.91 1.27 19.27
CA ARG A 282 3.01 0.36 18.52
C ARG A 282 3.79 -0.39 17.43
N GLN A 283 4.61 0.30 16.65
CA GLN A 283 5.43 -0.29 15.60
C GLN A 283 6.55 -1.19 16.15
N ALA A 284 7.15 -0.83 17.28
CA ALA A 284 8.18 -1.64 17.95
C ALA A 284 7.61 -2.87 18.69
N ALA A 285 6.34 -2.83 19.11
CA ALA A 285 5.66 -3.92 19.80
C ALA A 285 5.14 -5.03 18.86
N LEU A 286 5.20 -4.82 17.54
CA LEU A 286 4.98 -5.88 16.57
C LEU A 286 6.12 -6.91 16.67
N PRO A 287 5.84 -8.22 16.74
CA PRO A 287 6.86 -9.24 16.97
C PRO A 287 7.90 -9.23 15.84
N ARG A 288 9.09 -8.66 16.12
CA ARG A 288 10.24 -8.73 15.22
C ARG A 288 10.96 -10.07 15.42
N ASN A 289 11.28 -10.72 14.31
CA ASN A 289 11.93 -12.02 14.27
C ASN A 289 13.20 -12.05 15.18
N PRO A 290 13.32 -13.01 16.12
CA PRO A 290 14.31 -12.98 17.22
C PRO A 290 15.80 -13.02 16.84
N LYS A 291 16.16 -13.08 15.55
CA LYS A 291 17.57 -13.11 15.12
C LYS A 291 18.24 -11.74 15.03
N LYS A 292 17.54 -10.62 15.27
CA LYS A 292 18.11 -9.25 15.23
C LYS A 292 18.96 -8.87 16.45
N ARG A 293 19.57 -9.84 17.16
CA ARG A 293 20.37 -9.59 18.37
C ARG A 293 21.81 -10.12 18.30
N MET A 294 22.28 -10.62 17.16
CA MET A 294 23.63 -11.20 17.03
C MET A 294 24.58 -10.48 16.04
N MET A 295 24.27 -9.25 15.61
CA MET A 295 25.21 -8.46 14.79
C MET A 295 25.30 -6.99 15.24
N GLU A 296 25.43 -6.77 16.55
CA GLU A 296 25.75 -5.44 17.12
C GLU A 296 26.74 -5.52 18.29
N ALA A 297 27.51 -6.61 18.36
CA ALA A 297 28.68 -6.74 19.23
C ALA A 297 29.85 -7.16 18.35
N ASP A 298 30.58 -6.16 17.84
CA ASP A 298 32.02 -6.13 17.54
C ASP A 298 32.29 -5.00 16.54
N ILE A 299 32.30 -3.76 17.05
CA ILE A 299 33.10 -2.63 16.54
C ILE A 299 33.74 -1.97 17.76
#